data_AF-A0A5C0DXQ0-F1
#
_entry.id   AF-A0A5C0DXQ0-F1
#
_cell.length_a   1.000
_cell.length_b   1.000
_cell.length_c   1.000
_cell.angle_alpha   90.00
_cell.angle_beta   90.00
_cell.angle_gamma   90.00
#
_symmetry.space_group_name_H-M   'P 1'
#
loop_
_entity.id
_entity.type
_entity.pdbx_description
1 polymer ?
#
loop_
_entity_poly.entity_id
_entity_poly.type
_entity_poly.pdbx_seq_one_letter_code
_entity_poly.pdbx_strand_id
1 'polypeptide(L)'
;MNNVSELALNYLQSYSFQDFEYYADFLSEACEIHPPPHGMTWYGDLYRQLARKPEWFANSLIINANKEGYGSRQIWKFSEIIENQKYVELVRGHSIDESRHSKMFITMLDILFPSAIETEFRTQLKTLSPGYTKQNHPLTEPTSPAQFMDERTVIYELIQVNLMEIRALILQLLLRPVLQAYTTPETRFKLTRMSDLLIRDEINHIGYSAYCIENYINHSNQEWVREMMIDRQAALNKLTLEEVELEGVVL
;
A
#
# COMPACT_ATOMS: atom_id res chain seq x y z
N MET A 1 11.93 3.59 20.49
CA MET A 1 10.47 3.44 20.31
C MET A 1 10.22 3.31 18.83
N ASN A 2 9.57 2.24 18.41
CA ASN A 2 9.20 2.06 17.01
C ASN A 2 7.80 2.66 16.82
N ASN A 3 7.73 3.79 16.12
CA ASN A 3 6.55 4.65 16.04
C ASN A 3 5.62 4.33 14.86
N VAL A 4 5.71 3.14 14.25
CA VAL A 4 4.94 2.79 13.04
C VAL A 4 3.44 2.71 13.32
N SER A 5 3.04 1.93 14.33
CA SER A 5 1.64 1.82 14.74
C SER A 5 1.08 3.19 15.16
N GLU A 6 1.82 3.92 16.01
CA GLU A 6 1.42 5.27 16.45
C GLU A 6 1.25 6.24 15.26
N LEU A 7 2.19 6.23 14.30
CA LEU A 7 2.09 7.05 13.09
C LEU A 7 0.85 6.70 12.28
N ALA A 8 0.60 5.41 12.02
CA ALA A 8 -0.56 4.96 11.27
C ALA A 8 -1.86 5.37 11.97
N LEU A 9 -1.97 5.13 13.29
CA LEU A 9 -3.15 5.48 14.09
C LEU A 9 -3.39 6.99 14.14
N ASN A 10 -2.34 7.80 14.28
CA ASN A 10 -2.45 9.27 14.23
C ASN A 10 -2.96 9.75 12.87
N TYR A 11 -2.51 9.14 11.76
CA TYR A 11 -3.03 9.46 10.43
C TYR A 11 -4.51 9.08 10.30
N LEU A 12 -4.91 7.88 10.73
CA LEU A 12 -6.31 7.47 10.74
C LEU A 12 -7.19 8.47 11.50
N GLN A 13 -6.78 8.87 12.71
CA GLN A 13 -7.49 9.85 13.52
C GLN A 13 -7.62 11.20 12.80
N SER A 14 -6.55 11.67 12.16
CA SER A 14 -6.55 12.94 11.42
C SER A 14 -7.47 12.95 10.19
N TYR A 15 -7.84 11.76 9.68
CA TYR A 15 -8.76 11.58 8.55
C TYR A 15 -10.16 11.13 8.99
N SER A 16 -10.50 11.32 10.27
CA SER A 16 -11.81 11.01 10.86
C SER A 16 -12.18 9.52 10.83
N PHE A 17 -11.19 8.63 10.73
CA PHE A 17 -11.39 7.23 11.09
C PHE A 17 -11.33 7.12 12.61
N GLN A 18 -12.45 6.73 13.21
CA GLN A 18 -12.66 6.65 14.67
C GLN A 18 -13.21 5.27 15.03
N ASP A 19 -13.18 4.92 16.32
CA ASP A 19 -13.78 3.72 16.89
C ASP A 19 -13.15 2.39 16.45
N PHE A 20 -11.81 2.32 16.43
CA PHE A 20 -11.02 1.11 16.15
C PHE A 20 -10.22 0.66 17.38
N GLU A 21 -10.88 0.55 18.55
CA GLU A 21 -10.20 0.31 19.83
C GLU A 21 -9.40 -1.00 19.81
N TYR A 22 -10.02 -2.11 19.45
CA TYR A 22 -9.33 -3.41 19.44
C TYR A 22 -8.27 -3.48 18.34
N TYR A 23 -8.58 -2.97 17.15
CA TYR A 23 -7.60 -2.91 16.06
C TYR A 23 -6.36 -2.09 16.45
N ALA A 24 -6.55 -0.94 17.11
CA ALA A 24 -5.44 -0.08 17.53
C ALA A 24 -4.53 -0.78 18.55
N ASP A 25 -5.13 -1.47 19.53
CA ASP A 25 -4.40 -2.26 20.51
C ASP A 25 -3.61 -3.39 19.84
N PHE A 26 -4.25 -4.16 18.96
CA PHE A 26 -3.62 -5.31 18.30
C PHE A 26 -2.53 -4.89 17.31
N LEU A 27 -2.70 -3.77 16.58
CA LEU A 27 -1.66 -3.22 15.72
C LEU A 27 -0.44 -2.78 16.55
N SER A 28 -0.69 -2.10 17.66
CA SER A 28 0.37 -1.60 18.55
C SER A 28 1.15 -2.77 19.13
N GLU A 29 0.45 -3.77 19.66
CA GLU A 29 1.06 -4.97 20.19
C GLU A 29 1.85 -5.77 19.14
N ALA A 30 1.30 -5.97 17.95
CA ALA A 30 2.01 -6.66 16.86
C ALA A 30 3.30 -5.92 16.48
N CYS A 31 3.28 -4.59 16.42
CA CYS A 31 4.46 -3.77 16.17
C CYS A 31 5.46 -3.75 17.35
N GLU A 32 5.01 -3.92 18.58
CA GLU A 32 5.89 -4.03 19.75
C GLU A 32 6.60 -5.38 19.81
N ILE A 33 5.87 -6.47 19.59
CA ILE A 33 6.41 -7.84 19.57
C ILE A 33 7.33 -8.02 18.36
N HIS A 34 6.93 -7.52 17.19
CA HIS A 34 7.68 -7.60 15.95
C HIS A 34 7.90 -6.20 15.33
N PRO A 35 8.87 -5.43 15.85
CA PRO A 35 9.19 -4.08 15.37
C PRO A 35 9.40 -4.01 13.86
N PRO A 36 8.58 -3.26 13.11
CA PRO A 36 8.71 -3.17 11.67
C PRO A 36 10.06 -2.56 11.22
N PRO A 37 10.82 -3.20 10.31
CA PRO A 37 12.09 -2.69 9.79
C PRO A 37 11.95 -1.30 9.16
N HIS A 38 10.85 -1.06 8.45
CA HIS A 38 10.58 0.21 7.77
C HIS A 38 10.29 1.37 8.75
N GLY A 39 10.09 1.09 10.03
CA GLY A 39 10.03 2.10 11.11
C GLY A 39 11.38 2.50 11.69
N MET A 40 12.47 1.82 11.29
CA MET A 40 13.79 2.03 11.87
C MET A 40 14.57 3.13 11.16
N THR A 41 15.37 3.88 11.91
CA THR A 41 16.21 4.98 11.36
C THR A 41 17.10 4.52 10.21
N TRP A 42 17.73 3.34 10.34
CA TRP A 42 18.61 2.81 9.30
C TRP A 42 17.90 2.58 7.97
N TYR A 43 16.60 2.26 7.98
CA TYR A 43 15.82 2.02 6.76
C TYR A 43 15.61 3.32 5.98
N GLY A 44 15.21 4.38 6.67
CA GLY A 44 15.09 5.72 6.07
C GLY A 44 16.45 6.28 5.62
N ASP A 45 17.53 6.00 6.35
CA ASP A 45 18.89 6.38 5.94
C ASP A 45 19.32 5.69 4.65
N LEU A 46 19.08 4.38 4.57
CA LEU A 46 19.34 3.57 3.38
C LEU A 46 18.52 4.09 2.18
N TYR A 47 17.21 4.32 2.37
CA TYR A 47 16.35 4.90 1.33
C TYR A 47 16.94 6.20 0.78
N ARG A 48 17.26 7.15 1.66
CA ARG A 48 17.80 8.45 1.26
C ARG A 48 19.17 8.35 0.60
N GLN A 49 20.02 7.43 1.03
CA GLN A 49 21.32 7.20 0.42
C GLN A 49 21.17 6.70 -1.02
N LEU A 50 20.27 5.74 -1.25
CA LEU A 50 20.03 5.15 -2.55
C LEU A 50 19.32 6.12 -3.50
N ALA A 51 18.30 6.80 -3.00
CA ALA A 51 17.49 7.76 -3.74
C ALA A 51 18.26 8.97 -4.28
N ARG A 52 19.49 9.23 -3.79
CA ARG A 52 20.41 10.23 -4.37
C ARG A 52 20.98 9.84 -5.73
N LYS A 53 20.92 8.56 -6.10
CA LYS A 53 21.38 8.07 -7.40
C LYS A 53 20.21 8.17 -8.38
N PRO A 54 20.27 9.05 -9.41
CA PRO A 54 19.14 9.29 -10.31
C PRO A 54 18.60 8.03 -10.99
N GLU A 55 19.48 7.14 -11.46
CA GLU A 55 19.11 5.88 -12.10
C GLU A 55 18.38 4.94 -11.13
N TRP A 56 18.86 4.86 -9.90
CA TRP A 56 18.21 4.09 -8.85
C TRP A 56 16.81 4.62 -8.59
N PHE A 57 16.65 5.94 -8.48
CA PHE A 57 15.36 6.54 -8.18
C PHE A 57 14.38 6.42 -9.36
N ALA A 58 14.85 6.54 -10.59
CA ALA A 58 14.04 6.25 -11.78
C ALA A 58 13.55 4.79 -11.77
N ASN A 59 14.45 3.84 -11.47
CA ASN A 59 14.09 2.42 -11.36
C ASN A 59 13.12 2.15 -10.21
N SER A 60 13.27 2.80 -9.06
CA SER A 60 12.35 2.64 -7.94
C SER A 60 10.93 3.08 -8.31
N LEU A 61 10.78 4.17 -9.09
CA LEU A 61 9.46 4.59 -9.60
C LEU A 61 8.84 3.56 -10.56
N ILE A 62 9.65 2.92 -11.42
CA ILE A 62 9.18 1.84 -12.31
C ILE A 62 8.72 0.63 -11.50
N ILE A 63 9.49 0.25 -10.49
CA ILE A 63 9.18 -0.90 -9.62
C ILE A 63 7.89 -0.64 -8.84
N ASN A 64 7.73 0.56 -8.26
CA ASN A 64 6.48 0.96 -7.62
C ASN A 64 5.32 0.93 -8.61
N ALA A 65 5.48 1.48 -9.82
CA ALA A 65 4.43 1.42 -10.85
C ALA A 65 3.99 -0.02 -11.17
N ASN A 66 4.94 -0.96 -11.22
CA ASN A 66 4.66 -2.37 -11.43
C ASN A 66 3.98 -3.01 -10.20
N LYS A 67 4.44 -2.71 -8.98
CA LYS A 67 3.85 -3.21 -7.73
C LYS A 67 2.38 -2.81 -7.60
N GLU A 68 2.04 -1.53 -7.79
CA GLU A 68 0.63 -1.08 -7.71
C GLU A 68 -0.21 -1.67 -8.84
N GLY A 69 0.37 -1.76 -10.04
CA GLY A 69 -0.31 -2.34 -11.20
C GLY A 69 -0.61 -3.83 -11.03
N TYR A 70 0.30 -4.57 -10.39
CA TYR A 70 0.10 -5.96 -10.02
C TYR A 70 -0.89 -6.10 -8.85
N GLY A 71 -0.71 -5.30 -7.78
CA GLY A 71 -1.56 -5.26 -6.59
C GLY A 71 -3.02 -4.98 -6.95
N SER A 72 -3.27 -3.98 -7.80
CA SER A 72 -4.59 -3.67 -8.35
C SER A 72 -5.31 -4.90 -8.91
N ARG A 73 -4.62 -5.76 -9.68
CA ARG A 73 -5.20 -6.98 -10.25
C ARG A 73 -5.47 -8.05 -9.20
N GLN A 74 -4.57 -8.21 -8.22
CA GLN A 74 -4.77 -9.19 -7.15
C GLN A 74 -5.93 -8.79 -6.24
N ILE A 75 -6.00 -7.51 -5.86
CA ILE A 75 -7.09 -6.95 -5.06
C ILE A 75 -8.42 -7.06 -5.80
N TRP A 76 -8.45 -6.83 -7.12
CA TRP A 76 -9.66 -7.04 -7.92
C TRP A 76 -10.14 -8.48 -7.85
N LYS A 77 -9.25 -9.46 -8.10
CA LYS A 77 -9.57 -10.90 -8.03
C LYS A 77 -10.02 -11.31 -6.63
N PHE A 78 -9.38 -10.77 -5.59
CA PHE A 78 -9.81 -11.00 -4.22
C PHE A 78 -11.25 -10.54 -4.00
N SER A 79 -11.65 -9.39 -4.56
CA SER A 79 -13.03 -8.91 -4.48
C SER A 79 -14.08 -9.83 -5.14
N GLU A 80 -13.67 -10.73 -6.04
CA GLU A 80 -14.58 -11.65 -6.75
C GLU A 80 -15.02 -12.83 -5.88
N ILE A 81 -14.27 -13.12 -4.82
CA ILE A 81 -14.48 -14.28 -3.94
C ILE A 81 -14.92 -13.89 -2.52
N ILE A 82 -15.25 -12.61 -2.27
CA ILE A 82 -15.80 -12.14 -0.98
C ILE A 82 -17.33 -12.16 -1.03
N GLU A 83 -17.96 -12.78 -0.04
CA GLU A 83 -19.43 -12.82 0.07
C GLU A 83 -20.02 -11.47 0.53
N ASN A 84 -19.38 -10.84 1.53
CA ASN A 84 -19.84 -9.57 2.12
C ASN A 84 -19.74 -8.42 1.10
N GLN A 85 -20.90 -7.97 0.59
CA GLN A 85 -20.97 -6.94 -0.45
C GLN A 85 -20.35 -5.59 -0.04
N LYS A 86 -20.42 -5.22 1.24
CA LYS A 86 -19.78 -4.00 1.73
C LYS A 86 -18.26 -4.10 1.61
N TYR A 87 -17.68 -5.27 1.92
CA TYR A 87 -16.24 -5.49 1.78
C TYR A 87 -15.83 -5.52 0.30
N VAL A 88 -16.64 -6.13 -0.56
CA VAL A 88 -16.43 -6.13 -2.01
C VAL A 88 -16.31 -4.70 -2.56
N GLU A 89 -17.22 -3.80 -2.18
CA GLU A 89 -17.19 -2.40 -2.64
C GLU A 89 -15.91 -1.68 -2.20
N LEU A 90 -15.50 -1.85 -0.94
CA LEU A 90 -14.28 -1.26 -0.40
C LEU A 90 -13.02 -1.78 -1.12
N VAL A 91 -12.91 -3.10 -1.27
CA VAL A 91 -11.78 -3.77 -1.94
C VAL A 91 -11.71 -3.38 -3.42
N ARG A 92 -12.84 -3.24 -4.12
CA ARG A 92 -12.85 -2.75 -5.51
C ARG A 92 -12.44 -1.28 -5.61
N GLY A 93 -12.84 -0.46 -4.66
CA GLY A 93 -12.38 0.93 -4.55
C GLY A 93 -10.85 1.00 -4.50
N HIS A 94 -10.26 0.24 -3.57
CA HIS A 94 -8.81 0.10 -3.43
C HIS A 94 -8.14 -0.37 -4.74
N SER A 95 -8.67 -1.41 -5.40
CA SER A 95 -8.11 -1.86 -6.69
C SER A 95 -8.07 -0.77 -7.77
N ILE A 96 -9.10 0.09 -7.83
CA ILE A 96 -9.14 1.23 -8.77
C ILE A 96 -8.08 2.27 -8.40
N ASP A 97 -7.90 2.53 -7.11
CA ASP A 97 -6.90 3.46 -6.59
C ASP A 97 -5.49 2.96 -6.93
N GLU A 98 -5.19 1.67 -6.76
CA GLU A 98 -3.90 1.10 -7.15
C GLU A 98 -3.63 1.15 -8.66
N SER A 99 -4.67 0.97 -9.48
CA SER A 99 -4.50 1.19 -10.92
C SER A 99 -4.15 2.65 -11.25
N ARG A 100 -4.65 3.61 -10.46
CA ARG A 100 -4.30 5.03 -10.59
C ARG A 100 -2.88 5.28 -10.08
N HIS A 101 -2.47 4.70 -8.96
CA HIS A 101 -1.13 4.84 -8.39
C HIS A 101 -0.05 4.37 -9.38
N SER A 102 -0.27 3.22 -10.03
CA SER A 102 0.61 2.72 -11.09
C SER A 102 0.85 3.76 -12.20
N LYS A 103 -0.22 4.41 -12.70
CA LYS A 103 -0.11 5.50 -13.69
C LYS A 103 0.58 6.74 -13.13
N MET A 104 0.34 7.05 -11.87
CA MET A 104 0.96 8.20 -11.20
C MET A 104 2.47 8.03 -11.12
N PHE A 105 2.98 6.86 -10.72
CA PHE A 105 4.42 6.60 -10.69
C PHE A 105 5.09 6.77 -12.06
N ILE A 106 4.48 6.26 -13.13
CA ILE A 106 4.97 6.47 -14.52
C ILE A 106 4.95 7.96 -14.88
N THR A 107 3.91 8.69 -14.45
CA THR A 107 3.83 10.13 -14.68
C THR A 107 4.91 10.89 -13.90
N MET A 108 5.22 10.49 -12.67
CA MET A 108 6.31 11.08 -11.88
C MET A 108 7.66 10.86 -12.56
N LEU A 109 7.90 9.64 -13.04
CA LEU A 109 9.07 9.26 -13.80
C LEU A 109 9.24 10.11 -15.08
N ASP A 110 8.16 10.32 -15.83
CA ASP A 110 8.16 11.18 -17.02
C ASP A 110 8.48 12.64 -16.70
N ILE A 111 8.01 13.15 -15.56
CA ILE A 111 8.26 14.53 -15.13
C ILE A 111 9.71 14.71 -14.68
N LEU A 112 10.22 13.78 -13.88
CA LEU A 112 11.54 13.91 -13.25
C LEU A 112 12.68 13.50 -14.18
N PHE A 113 12.43 12.56 -15.08
CA PHE A 113 13.44 11.96 -15.95
C PHE A 113 12.98 11.86 -17.41
N PRO A 114 12.62 13.00 -18.05
CA PRO A 114 12.01 13.02 -19.38
C PRO A 114 12.89 12.47 -20.50
N SER A 115 14.20 12.31 -20.27
CA SER A 115 15.14 11.76 -21.26
C SER A 115 15.73 10.40 -20.86
N ALA A 116 15.35 9.84 -19.70
CA ALA A 116 15.93 8.59 -19.21
C ALA A 116 15.32 7.33 -19.85
N ILE A 117 14.22 7.48 -20.60
CA ILE A 117 13.41 6.35 -21.09
C ILE A 117 13.14 6.53 -22.57
N GLU A 118 13.55 5.54 -23.34
CA GLU A 118 13.26 5.43 -24.77
C GLU A 118 11.75 5.32 -25.02
N THR A 119 11.29 5.87 -26.14
CA THR A 119 9.86 5.96 -26.48
C THR A 119 9.16 4.59 -26.50
N GLU A 120 9.86 3.55 -26.97
CA GLU A 120 9.33 2.18 -26.99
C GLU A 120 9.09 1.66 -25.57
N PHE A 121 10.07 1.84 -24.68
CA PHE A 121 9.97 1.42 -23.29
C PHE A 121 8.87 2.19 -22.53
N ARG A 122 8.62 3.47 -22.85
CA ARG A 122 7.47 4.21 -22.31
C ARG A 122 6.12 3.58 -22.64
N THR A 123 5.99 2.98 -23.82
CA THR A 123 4.75 2.30 -24.22
C THR A 123 4.55 1.04 -23.39
N GLN A 124 5.62 0.30 -23.11
CA GLN A 124 5.59 -0.86 -22.22
C GLN A 124 5.23 -0.46 -20.79
N LEU A 125 5.82 0.62 -20.25
CA LEU A 125 5.51 1.09 -18.90
C LEU A 125 4.01 1.39 -18.73
N LYS A 126 3.35 1.96 -19.74
CA LYS A 126 1.90 2.24 -19.67
C LYS A 126 1.03 0.99 -19.50
N THR A 127 1.52 -0.20 -19.82
CA THR A 127 0.78 -1.46 -19.64
C THR A 127 0.86 -2.02 -18.22
N LEU A 128 1.76 -1.48 -17.39
CA LEU A 128 1.89 -1.86 -15.97
C LEU A 128 0.61 -1.57 -15.19
N SER A 129 -0.10 -0.49 -15.53
CA SER A 129 -1.42 -0.22 -14.97
C SER A 129 -2.49 -1.03 -15.71
N PRO A 130 -3.40 -1.75 -15.02
CA PRO A 130 -4.53 -2.41 -15.66
C PRO A 130 -5.58 -1.42 -16.22
N GLY A 131 -5.50 -0.14 -15.83
CA GLY A 131 -6.36 0.91 -16.35
C GLY A 131 -7.74 0.94 -15.73
N TYR A 132 -7.89 0.39 -14.53
CA TYR A 132 -9.16 0.32 -13.82
C TYR A 132 -9.67 1.72 -13.48
N THR A 133 -10.96 1.92 -13.73
CA THR A 133 -11.75 3.09 -13.31
C THR A 133 -13.13 2.60 -12.89
N LYS A 134 -13.96 3.48 -12.33
CA LYS A 134 -15.36 3.15 -12.02
C LYS A 134 -16.19 2.71 -13.23
N GLN A 135 -15.76 3.04 -14.46
CA GLN A 135 -16.45 2.71 -15.70
C GLN A 135 -15.71 1.65 -16.53
N ASN A 136 -14.42 1.45 -16.27
CA ASN A 136 -13.57 0.55 -17.03
C ASN A 136 -12.87 -0.39 -16.07
N HIS A 137 -13.49 -1.52 -15.76
CA HIS A 137 -12.93 -2.57 -14.91
C HIS A 137 -13.45 -3.93 -15.41
N PRO A 138 -12.85 -5.06 -15.00
CA PRO A 138 -13.33 -6.38 -15.39
C PRO A 138 -14.81 -6.54 -15.02
N LEU A 139 -15.55 -7.28 -15.84
CA LEU A 139 -16.94 -7.62 -15.53
C LEU A 139 -16.95 -8.54 -14.32
N THR A 140 -17.88 -8.29 -13.41
CA THR A 140 -18.09 -9.13 -12.24
C THR A 140 -19.04 -10.25 -12.66
N GLU A 141 -18.50 -11.44 -12.91
CA GLU A 141 -19.34 -12.61 -13.10
C GLU A 141 -19.98 -13.02 -11.75
N PRO A 142 -21.23 -13.52 -11.75
CA PRO A 142 -21.82 -14.03 -10.53
C PRO A 142 -21.01 -15.24 -10.03
N THR A 143 -20.28 -15.05 -8.94
CA THR A 143 -19.59 -16.14 -8.24
C THR A 143 -20.63 -17.05 -7.59
N SER A 144 -20.52 -18.36 -7.81
CA SER A 144 -21.40 -19.31 -7.12
C SER A 144 -21.08 -19.33 -5.62
N PRO A 145 -22.06 -19.58 -4.72
CA PRO A 145 -21.80 -19.61 -3.28
C PRO A 145 -20.67 -20.57 -2.85
N ALA A 146 -20.44 -21.64 -3.61
CA ALA A 146 -19.37 -22.60 -3.36
C ALA A 146 -17.96 -22.08 -3.68
N GLN A 147 -17.84 -20.93 -4.34
CA GLN A 147 -16.57 -20.30 -4.70
C GLN A 147 -16.20 -19.13 -3.78
N PHE A 148 -17.08 -18.74 -2.85
CA PHE A 148 -16.74 -17.71 -1.87
C PHE A 148 -15.69 -18.24 -0.90
N MET A 149 -14.74 -17.37 -0.60
CA MET A 149 -13.75 -17.56 0.44
C MET A 149 -14.44 -17.47 1.81
N ASP A 150 -14.05 -18.33 2.74
CA ASP A 150 -14.57 -18.26 4.10
C ASP A 150 -14.19 -16.92 4.75
N GLU A 151 -15.09 -16.38 5.58
CA GLU A 151 -14.92 -15.04 6.17
C GLU A 151 -13.62 -14.90 6.97
N ARG A 152 -13.19 -15.97 7.66
CA ARG A 152 -11.95 -15.96 8.44
C ARG A 152 -10.74 -15.79 7.52
N THR A 153 -10.69 -16.49 6.39
CA THR A 153 -9.65 -16.30 5.37
C THR A 153 -9.73 -14.91 4.74
N VAL A 154 -10.93 -14.36 4.49
CA VAL A 154 -11.08 -12.96 4.01
C VAL A 154 -10.43 -11.97 4.99
N ILE A 155 -10.67 -12.12 6.29
CA ILE A 155 -10.09 -11.25 7.32
C ILE A 155 -8.57 -11.45 7.43
N TYR A 156 -8.09 -12.69 7.29
CA TYR A 156 -6.65 -12.98 7.27
C TYR A 156 -5.93 -12.28 6.10
N GLU A 157 -6.55 -12.24 4.91
CA GLU A 157 -6.05 -11.48 3.76
C GLU A 157 -6.14 -9.97 4.00
N LEU A 158 -7.22 -9.47 4.61
CA LEU A 158 -7.36 -8.04 4.93
C LEU A 158 -6.36 -7.55 5.99
N ILE A 159 -5.95 -8.41 6.94
CA ILE A 159 -4.82 -8.11 7.85
C ILE A 159 -3.53 -7.93 7.04
N GLN A 160 -3.26 -8.83 6.09
CA GLN A 160 -2.08 -8.70 5.23
C GLN A 160 -2.13 -7.40 4.42
N VAL A 161 -3.27 -7.09 3.80
CA VAL A 161 -3.46 -5.81 3.08
C VAL A 161 -3.17 -4.65 4.04
N ASN A 162 -3.82 -4.59 5.19
CA ASN A 162 -3.64 -3.50 6.16
C ASN A 162 -2.17 -3.23 6.52
N LEU A 163 -1.41 -4.28 6.85
CA LEU A 163 0.00 -4.14 7.21
C LEU A 163 0.88 -3.75 6.01
N MET A 164 0.56 -4.23 4.81
CA MET A 164 1.24 -3.80 3.58
C MET A 164 0.99 -2.32 3.27
N GLU A 165 -0.23 -1.83 3.48
CA GLU A 165 -0.57 -0.42 3.26
C GLU A 165 0.07 0.51 4.29
N ILE A 166 0.26 0.07 5.55
CA ILE A 166 1.04 0.82 6.54
C ILE A 166 2.49 0.98 6.06
N ARG A 167 3.08 -0.09 5.51
CA ARG A 167 4.41 0.00 4.91
C ARG A 167 4.41 0.94 3.70
N ALA A 168 3.42 0.83 2.81
CA ALA A 168 3.28 1.70 1.64
C ALA A 168 3.20 3.18 2.06
N LEU A 169 2.39 3.52 3.06
CA LEU A 169 2.29 4.87 3.63
C LEU A 169 3.66 5.40 4.06
N ILE A 170 4.45 4.61 4.77
CA ILE A 170 5.79 5.02 5.22
C ILE A 170 6.72 5.26 4.03
N LEU A 171 6.66 4.41 3.00
CA LEU A 171 7.39 4.62 1.76
C LEU A 171 6.97 5.91 1.06
N GLN A 172 5.67 6.24 1.01
CA GLN A 172 5.21 7.50 0.43
C GLN A 172 5.72 8.72 1.22
N LEU A 173 5.80 8.61 2.54
CA LEU A 173 6.36 9.66 3.42
C LEU A 173 7.87 9.84 3.18
N LEU A 174 8.62 8.76 2.93
CA LEU A 174 10.03 8.82 2.55
C LEU A 174 10.24 9.34 1.13
N LEU A 175 9.35 9.00 0.21
CA LEU A 175 9.39 9.39 -1.20
C LEU A 175 9.18 10.91 -1.38
N ARG A 176 8.25 11.51 -0.64
CA ARG A 176 7.90 12.94 -0.76
C ARG A 176 9.10 13.90 -0.77
N PRO A 177 10.00 13.90 0.22
CA PRO A 177 11.16 14.81 0.22
C PRO A 177 12.12 14.53 -0.95
N VAL A 178 12.23 13.28 -1.41
CA VAL A 178 13.04 12.93 -2.58
C VAL A 178 12.43 13.50 -3.85
N LEU A 179 11.12 13.33 -4.07
CA LEU A 179 10.43 13.96 -5.20
C LEU A 179 10.71 15.46 -5.22
N GLN A 180 10.55 16.15 -4.08
CA GLN A 180 10.81 17.58 -3.96
C GLN A 180 12.25 17.98 -4.27
N ALA A 181 13.23 17.13 -3.97
CA ALA A 181 14.64 17.37 -4.27
C ALA A 181 14.95 17.25 -5.78
N TYR A 182 14.26 16.37 -6.51
CA TYR A 182 14.40 16.22 -7.96
C TYR A 182 13.50 17.20 -8.76
N THR A 183 12.52 17.85 -8.13
CA THR A 183 11.62 18.78 -8.82
C THR A 183 12.28 20.10 -9.23
N THR A 184 11.88 20.61 -10.39
CA THR A 184 12.04 22.03 -10.74
C THR A 184 10.93 22.88 -10.08
N PRO A 185 11.09 24.21 -9.96
CA PRO A 185 10.02 25.08 -9.44
C PRO A 185 8.68 24.91 -10.15
N GLU A 186 8.69 24.68 -11.46
CA GLU A 186 7.49 24.54 -12.31
C GLU A 186 6.75 23.22 -12.05
N THR A 187 7.47 22.16 -11.69
CA THR A 187 6.92 20.81 -11.53
C THR A 187 6.60 20.45 -10.08
N ARG A 188 7.18 21.20 -9.12
CA ARG A 188 7.04 20.97 -7.67
C ARG A 188 5.59 20.90 -7.19
N PHE A 189 4.73 21.82 -7.63
CA PHE A 189 3.33 21.84 -7.20
C PHE A 189 2.59 20.57 -7.64
N LYS A 190 2.79 20.16 -8.91
CA LYS A 190 2.14 18.96 -9.47
C LYS A 190 2.58 17.70 -8.72
N LEU A 191 3.89 17.53 -8.50
CA LEU A 191 4.43 16.36 -7.81
C LEU A 191 4.05 16.31 -6.33
N THR A 192 3.98 17.47 -5.67
CA THR A 192 3.48 17.57 -4.28
C THR A 192 2.03 17.08 -4.20
N ARG A 193 1.15 17.55 -5.10
CA ARG A 193 -0.24 17.08 -5.14
C ARG A 193 -0.37 15.59 -5.41
N MET A 194 0.48 15.04 -6.27
CA MET A 194 0.48 13.59 -6.53
C MET A 194 0.90 12.81 -5.29
N SER A 195 1.92 13.28 -4.55
CA SER A 195 2.33 12.68 -3.29
C SER A 195 1.26 12.82 -2.19
N ASP A 196 0.55 13.94 -2.12
CA ASP A 196 -0.58 14.13 -1.20
C ASP A 196 -1.72 13.14 -1.49
N LEU A 197 -1.98 12.87 -2.77
CA LEU A 197 -3.00 11.92 -3.17
C LEU A 197 -2.60 10.48 -2.80
N LEU A 198 -1.38 10.04 -3.12
CA LEU A 198 -0.89 8.71 -2.72
C LEU A 198 -1.02 8.50 -1.20
N ILE A 199 -0.50 9.44 -0.40
CA ILE A 199 -0.57 9.35 1.07
C ILE A 199 -2.01 9.28 1.56
N ARG A 200 -2.90 10.10 1.00
CA ARG A 200 -4.31 10.06 1.36
C ARG A 200 -4.95 8.72 1.02
N ASP A 201 -4.63 8.17 -0.14
CA ASP A 201 -5.21 6.91 -0.59
C ASP A 201 -4.71 5.75 0.29
N GLU A 202 -3.42 5.69 0.65
CA GLU A 202 -2.95 4.66 1.61
C GLU A 202 -3.62 4.78 2.97
N ILE A 203 -3.87 6.00 3.47
CA ILE A 203 -4.61 6.19 4.72
C ILE A 203 -6.04 5.66 4.60
N ASN A 204 -6.70 5.84 3.44
CA ASN A 204 -8.02 5.25 3.21
C ASN A 204 -7.94 3.72 3.13
N HIS A 205 -6.88 3.17 2.54
CA HIS A 205 -6.68 1.72 2.44
C HIS A 205 -6.49 1.07 3.80
N ILE A 206 -5.67 1.69 4.66
CA ILE A 206 -5.52 1.31 6.08
C ILE A 206 -6.86 1.46 6.80
N GLY A 207 -7.57 2.58 6.60
CA GLY A 207 -8.80 2.88 7.32
C GLY A 207 -9.95 1.92 7.02
N TYR A 208 -10.15 1.53 5.75
CA TYR A 208 -11.21 0.58 5.42
C TYR A 208 -10.85 -0.84 5.88
N SER A 209 -9.58 -1.23 5.77
CA SER A 209 -9.16 -2.57 6.21
C SER A 209 -9.21 -2.70 7.73
N ALA A 210 -8.83 -1.64 8.46
CA ALA A 210 -9.06 -1.51 9.90
C ALA A 210 -10.54 -1.63 10.26
N TYR A 211 -11.44 -0.96 9.53
CA TYR A 211 -12.89 -1.11 9.72
C TYR A 211 -13.36 -2.56 9.56
N CYS A 212 -12.90 -3.28 8.53
CA CYS A 212 -13.29 -4.68 8.33
C CYS A 212 -12.77 -5.59 9.45
N ILE A 213 -11.52 -5.37 9.90
CA ILE A 213 -10.89 -6.11 10.99
C ILE A 213 -11.65 -5.85 12.31
N GLU A 214 -11.86 -4.59 12.67
CA GLU A 214 -12.60 -4.16 13.86
C GLU A 214 -14.02 -4.75 13.87
N ASN A 215 -14.71 -4.72 12.73
CA ASN A 215 -16.04 -5.32 12.61
C ASN A 215 -16.01 -6.83 12.93
N TYR A 216 -15.02 -7.56 12.41
CA TYR A 216 -14.88 -8.99 12.68
C TYR A 216 -14.49 -9.29 14.14
N ILE A 217 -13.64 -8.45 14.75
CA ILE A 217 -13.27 -8.55 16.17
C ILE A 217 -14.51 -8.48 17.07
N ASN A 218 -15.41 -7.53 16.78
CA ASN A 218 -16.64 -7.30 17.55
C ASN A 218 -17.62 -8.51 17.55
N HIS A 219 -17.37 -9.54 16.74
CA HIS A 219 -18.13 -10.79 16.70
C HIS A 219 -17.45 -11.95 17.46
N SER A 220 -16.75 -11.65 18.57
CA SER A 220 -16.08 -12.63 19.45
C SER A 220 -14.85 -13.34 18.86
N ASN A 221 -14.14 -12.70 17.93
CA ASN A 221 -12.94 -13.26 17.28
C ASN A 221 -11.62 -12.60 17.73
N GLN A 222 -11.65 -11.89 18.87
CA GLN A 222 -10.54 -11.07 19.39
C GLN A 222 -9.19 -11.80 19.42
N GLU A 223 -9.12 -12.95 20.09
CA GLU A 223 -7.87 -13.70 20.28
C GLU A 223 -7.26 -14.14 18.94
N TRP A 224 -8.09 -14.67 18.04
CA TRP A 224 -7.60 -15.10 16.73
C TRP A 224 -7.09 -13.94 15.88
N VAL A 225 -7.81 -12.80 15.83
CA VAL A 225 -7.36 -11.64 15.05
C VAL A 225 -6.03 -11.12 15.60
N ARG A 226 -5.91 -11.02 16.93
CA ARG A 226 -4.67 -10.62 17.60
C ARG A 226 -3.50 -11.52 17.20
N GLU A 227 -3.66 -12.85 17.29
CA GLU A 227 -2.64 -13.81 16.87
C GLU A 227 -2.24 -13.61 15.40
N MET A 228 -3.21 -13.46 14.51
CA MET A 228 -2.93 -13.28 13.08
C MET A 228 -2.24 -11.96 12.76
N MET A 229 -2.55 -10.87 13.47
CA MET A 229 -1.85 -9.59 13.29
C MET A 229 -0.37 -9.73 13.71
N ILE A 230 -0.09 -10.39 14.82
CA ILE A 230 1.28 -10.68 15.29
C ILE A 230 2.03 -11.54 14.25
N ASP A 231 1.43 -12.65 13.82
CA ASP A 231 2.03 -13.57 12.87
C ASP A 231 2.31 -12.91 11.51
N ARG A 232 1.34 -12.13 11.00
CA ARG A 232 1.48 -11.40 9.74
C ARG A 232 2.51 -10.29 9.82
N GLN A 233 2.62 -9.60 10.96
CA GLN A 233 3.67 -8.61 11.18
C GLN A 233 5.06 -9.27 11.14
N ALA A 234 5.22 -10.42 11.78
CA ALA A 234 6.47 -11.19 11.72
C ALA A 234 6.83 -11.59 10.29
N ALA A 235 5.87 -12.12 9.54
CA ALA A 235 6.05 -12.52 8.15
C ALA A 235 6.41 -11.33 7.24
N LEU A 236 5.72 -10.20 7.40
CA LEU A 236 6.01 -8.98 6.63
C LEU A 236 7.40 -8.43 6.94
N ASN A 237 7.84 -8.49 8.21
CA ASN A 237 9.19 -8.07 8.59
C ASN A 237 10.25 -8.91 7.90
N LYS A 238 10.05 -10.24 7.86
CA LYS A 238 10.96 -11.15 7.17
C LYS A 238 11.04 -10.82 5.68
N LEU A 239 9.89 -10.67 5.01
CA LEU A 239 9.84 -10.31 3.59
C LEU A 239 10.54 -8.96 3.33
N THR A 240 10.29 -7.97 4.19
CA THR A 240 10.90 -6.63 4.06
C THR A 240 12.43 -6.68 4.19
N LEU A 241 12.96 -7.50 5.09
CA LEU A 241 14.41 -7.69 5.23
C LEU A 241 15.00 -8.42 4.04
N GLU A 242 14.32 -9.45 3.51
CA GLU A 242 14.73 -10.17 2.31
C GLU A 242 14.80 -9.23 1.08
N GLU A 243 13.82 -8.34 0.89
CA GLU A 243 13.84 -7.33 -0.18
C GLU A 243 15.02 -6.35 -0.02
N VAL A 244 15.30 -5.90 1.21
CA VAL A 244 16.45 -5.04 1.51
C VAL A 244 17.78 -5.74 1.18
N GLU A 245 17.91 -7.02 1.52
CA GLU A 245 19.13 -7.81 1.33
C GLU A 245 19.39 -8.21 -0.13
N LEU A 246 18.35 -8.71 -0.82
CA LEU A 246 18.47 -9.24 -2.17
C LEU A 246 18.62 -8.14 -3.22
N GLU A 247 17.87 -7.06 -3.05
CA GLU A 247 17.74 -6.08 -4.12
C GLU A 247 18.63 -4.87 -3.86
N GLY A 248 18.97 -4.53 -2.62
CA GLY A 248 19.63 -3.27 -2.27
C GLY A 248 18.92 -2.02 -2.84
N VAL A 249 17.68 -2.20 -3.36
CA VAL A 249 17.10 -1.34 -4.39
C VAL A 249 15.56 -1.25 -4.32
N VAL A 250 14.86 -2.11 -3.59
CA VAL A 250 13.40 -1.98 -3.50
C VAL A 250 12.99 -1.71 -2.07
N LEU A 251 12.73 -0.43 -1.81
CA LEU A 251 11.93 -0.02 -0.66
C LEU A 251 10.55 0.30 -1.20
#